data_AF-A0A7X2D5R6-F1
#
_entry.id   AF-A0A7X2D5R6-F1
#
_cell.length_a   1.000
_cell.length_b   1.000
_cell.length_c   1.000
_cell.angle_alpha   90.00
_cell.angle_beta   90.00
_cell.angle_gamma   90.00
#
_symmetry.space_group_name_H-M   'P 1'
#
loop_
_entity.id
_entity.type
_entity.pdbx_description
1 polymer ?
#
loop_
_entity_poly.entity_id
_entity_poly.type
_entity_poly.pdbx_seq_one_letter_code
_entity_poly.pdbx_strand_id
1 'polypeptide(L)'
;YLMQLVDGNRIDLSFFNINRIDELRKDSLTEVLLDKDHIIPNLLDPSESSYLIKQPTEKLFNDCCDEFMFGLISHIPKTIWRKELPLLKAYIDVVLRKPLIKMFEWDIGIKTGFRTSIGKAGRHLQKYLEPEIYKEFEQTYTDSNYDNIWNSLFLFYKLFKKTAESVAQEYGFQFPEEAGKRALEFLKHIKQLPENARGR
;
A
#
# COMPACT_ATOMS: atom_id res chain seq x y z
N TYR A 1 12.21 10.60 21.43
CA TYR A 1 13.35 9.76 21.80
C TYR A 1 13.06 8.33 21.42
N LEU A 2 14.02 7.67 20.79
CA LEU A 2 13.95 6.23 20.48
C LEU A 2 15.01 5.57 21.36
N MET A 3 14.59 4.66 22.23
CA MET A 3 15.48 4.00 23.20
C MET A 3 15.51 2.50 22.91
N GLN A 4 16.71 1.98 22.65
CA GLN A 4 16.99 0.55 22.58
C GLN A 4 17.65 0.13 23.89
N LEU A 5 16.94 -0.68 24.68
CA LEU A 5 17.43 -1.19 25.96
C LEU A 5 18.34 -2.41 25.75
N VAL A 6 19.20 -2.66 26.74
CA VAL A 6 20.21 -3.73 26.70
C VAL A 6 19.59 -5.12 26.66
N ASP A 7 18.39 -5.27 27.20
CA ASP A 7 17.61 -6.51 27.17
C ASP A 7 16.89 -6.76 25.82
N GLY A 8 17.03 -5.85 24.85
CA GLY A 8 16.41 -5.94 23.53
C GLY A 8 15.06 -5.24 23.42
N ASN A 9 14.47 -4.76 24.52
CA ASN A 9 13.23 -3.98 24.46
C ASN A 9 13.47 -2.61 23.83
N ARG A 10 12.49 -2.13 23.05
CA ARG A 10 12.51 -0.80 22.45
C ARG A 10 11.35 0.02 22.97
N ILE A 11 11.65 1.26 23.40
CA ILE A 11 10.66 2.23 23.84
C ILE A 11 10.80 3.48 22.98
N ASP A 12 9.69 3.88 22.36
CA ASP A 12 9.58 5.16 21.64
C ASP A 12 8.88 6.16 22.58
N LEU A 13 9.65 7.08 23.17
CA LEU A 13 9.16 8.10 24.10
C LEU A 13 9.04 9.45 23.39
N SER A 14 7.86 10.06 23.46
CA SER A 14 7.61 11.38 22.87
C SER A 14 7.14 12.38 23.91
N PHE A 15 7.53 13.65 23.73
CA PHE A 15 7.04 14.77 24.53
C PHE A 15 6.18 15.65 23.64
N PHE A 16 5.03 16.07 24.17
CA PHE A 16 4.09 16.93 23.44
C PHE A 16 3.76 18.16 24.29
N ASN A 17 3.51 19.28 23.61
CA ASN A 17 3.00 20.47 24.29
C ASN A 17 1.55 20.21 24.74
N ILE A 18 1.18 20.71 25.93
CA ILE A 18 -0.14 20.47 26.51
C ILE A 18 -1.29 20.98 25.64
N ASN A 19 -1.05 21.99 24.80
CA ASN A 19 -2.03 22.51 23.84
C ASN A 19 -2.43 21.48 22.76
N ARG A 20 -1.74 20.33 22.68
CA ARG A 20 -2.02 19.23 21.74
C ARG A 20 -2.70 18.03 22.40
N ILE A 21 -3.18 18.16 23.64
CA ILE A 21 -3.73 17.05 24.42
C ILE A 21 -4.91 16.36 23.74
N ASP A 22 -5.69 17.08 22.95
CA ASP A 22 -6.79 16.50 22.16
C ASP A 22 -6.32 15.54 21.06
N GLU A 23 -5.05 15.58 20.66
CA GLU A 23 -4.49 14.62 19.70
C GLU A 23 -4.42 13.20 20.27
N LEU A 24 -4.42 13.04 21.60
CA LEU A 24 -4.45 11.73 22.26
C LEU A 24 -5.68 10.90 21.87
N ARG A 25 -6.79 11.56 21.50
CA ARG A 25 -8.02 10.88 21.07
C ARG A 25 -7.89 10.20 19.70
N LYS A 26 -6.83 10.49 18.94
CA LYS A 26 -6.65 9.96 17.57
C LYS A 26 -6.19 8.51 17.56
N ASP A 27 -5.42 8.10 18.57
CA ASP A 27 -4.90 6.74 18.69
C ASP A 27 -5.74 5.97 19.72
N SER A 28 -6.48 4.99 19.23
CA SER A 28 -7.37 4.20 20.07
C SER A 28 -6.64 3.26 21.01
N LEU A 29 -5.31 3.09 20.88
CA LEU A 29 -4.50 2.29 21.81
C LEU A 29 -3.93 3.11 22.98
N THR A 30 -4.31 4.38 23.11
CA THR A 30 -3.80 5.25 24.18
C THR A 30 -4.36 4.85 25.54
N GLU A 31 -3.46 4.57 26.48
CA GLU A 31 -3.79 4.30 27.89
C GLU A 31 -3.18 5.38 28.80
N VAL A 32 -3.99 5.93 29.71
CA VAL A 32 -3.55 6.96 30.66
C VAL A 32 -2.99 6.28 31.91
N LEU A 33 -1.66 6.35 32.07
CA LEU A 33 -1.01 5.82 33.26
C LEU A 33 -1.02 6.80 34.45
N LEU A 34 -0.99 8.10 34.17
CA LEU A 34 -0.98 9.16 35.20
C LEU A 34 -1.49 10.48 34.63
N ASP A 35 -2.44 11.10 35.32
CA ASP A 35 -2.86 12.49 35.11
C ASP A 35 -2.77 13.25 36.45
N LYS A 36 -1.87 14.23 36.53
CA LYS A 36 -1.63 14.98 37.77
C LYS A 36 -2.56 16.19 37.93
N ASP A 37 -2.98 16.76 36.80
CA ASP A 37 -3.70 18.04 36.76
C ASP A 37 -5.16 17.85 36.31
N HIS A 38 -5.58 16.61 36.05
CA HIS A 38 -6.92 16.25 35.57
C HIS A 38 -7.29 16.94 34.24
N ILE A 39 -6.30 17.09 33.36
CA ILE A 39 -6.42 17.79 32.09
C ILE A 39 -6.53 16.83 30.89
N ILE A 40 -6.23 15.54 31.08
CA ILE A 40 -6.34 14.55 30.02
C ILE A 40 -7.82 14.32 29.72
N PRO A 41 -8.24 14.40 28.43
CA PRO A 41 -9.63 14.16 28.06
C PRO A 41 -10.03 12.74 28.38
N ASN A 42 -11.33 12.53 28.59
CA ASN A 42 -11.86 11.17 28.75
C ASN A 42 -11.59 10.37 27.48
N LEU A 43 -10.74 9.35 27.59
CA LEU A 43 -10.40 8.43 26.50
C LEU A 43 -11.29 7.19 26.59
N LEU A 44 -11.58 6.59 25.44
CA LEU A 44 -12.20 5.27 25.40
C LEU A 44 -11.18 4.20 25.82
N ASP A 45 -11.67 3.05 26.24
CA ASP A 45 -10.81 1.91 26.55
C ASP A 45 -9.91 1.56 25.34
N PRO A 46 -8.62 1.25 25.59
CA PRO A 46 -7.68 0.92 24.53
C PRO A 46 -8.20 -0.20 23.62
N SER A 47 -8.23 0.07 22.32
CA SER A 47 -8.72 -0.85 21.29
C SER A 47 -7.98 -0.67 19.96
N GLU A 48 -8.14 -1.59 19.01
CA GLU A 48 -7.56 -1.46 17.66
C GLU A 48 -8.43 -0.62 16.70
N SER A 49 -9.48 0.03 17.21
CA SER A 49 -10.51 0.70 16.39
C SER A 49 -9.96 1.73 15.39
N SER A 50 -8.93 2.51 15.75
CA SER A 50 -8.31 3.49 14.85
C SER A 50 -7.47 2.87 13.73
N TYR A 51 -7.13 1.58 13.85
CA TYR A 51 -6.31 0.81 12.90
C TYR A 51 -7.13 -0.07 11.96
N LEU A 52 -8.45 -0.14 12.18
CA LEU A 52 -9.35 -0.88 11.31
C LEU A 52 -9.37 -0.27 9.91
N ILE A 53 -9.55 -1.15 8.93
CA ILE A 53 -9.72 -0.76 7.53
C ILE A 53 -10.90 0.19 7.41
N LYS A 54 -10.72 1.28 6.66
CA LYS A 54 -11.79 2.22 6.33
C LYS A 54 -12.34 1.92 4.96
N GLN A 55 -13.67 2.04 4.83
CA GLN A 55 -14.35 1.86 3.55
C GLN A 55 -13.81 2.84 2.49
N PRO A 56 -13.63 2.40 1.24
CA PRO A 56 -13.29 3.30 0.15
C PRO A 56 -14.46 4.25 -0.14
N THR A 57 -14.13 5.50 -0.48
CA THR A 57 -15.03 6.33 -1.28
C THR A 57 -14.69 6.13 -2.76
N GLU A 58 -15.64 6.41 -3.64
CA GLU A 58 -15.39 6.36 -5.09
C GLU A 58 -14.17 7.21 -5.48
N LYS A 59 -14.04 8.41 -4.90
CA LYS A 59 -12.88 9.27 -5.12
C LYS A 59 -11.57 8.58 -4.72
N LEU A 60 -11.49 8.00 -3.52
CA LEU A 60 -10.26 7.33 -3.05
C LEU A 60 -9.93 6.12 -3.91
N PHE A 61 -10.94 5.37 -4.34
CA PHE A 61 -10.79 4.25 -5.26
C PHE A 61 -10.20 4.71 -6.61
N ASN A 62 -10.77 5.77 -7.20
CA ASN A 62 -10.31 6.34 -8.46
C ASN A 62 -8.87 6.90 -8.35
N ASP A 63 -8.57 7.66 -7.30
CA ASP A 63 -7.22 8.17 -7.05
C ASP A 63 -6.19 7.02 -6.96
N CYS A 64 -6.56 5.90 -6.32
CA CYS A 64 -5.72 4.72 -6.18
C CYS A 64 -5.48 4.03 -7.55
N CYS A 65 -6.52 3.90 -8.36
CA CYS A 65 -6.40 3.39 -9.73
C CYS A 65 -5.50 4.29 -10.59
N ASP A 66 -5.68 5.60 -10.50
CA ASP A 66 -4.92 6.58 -11.27
C ASP A 66 -3.43 6.57 -10.88
N GLU A 67 -3.10 6.56 -9.58
CA GLU A 67 -1.72 6.48 -9.09
C GLU A 67 -1.02 5.22 -9.62
N PHE A 68 -1.70 4.08 -9.55
CA PHE A 68 -1.17 2.80 -10.01
C PHE A 68 -0.94 2.78 -11.53
N MET A 69 -1.94 3.16 -12.33
CA MET A 69 -1.84 3.17 -13.78
C MET A 69 -0.81 4.20 -14.26
N PHE A 70 -0.77 5.38 -13.63
CA PHE A 70 0.22 6.40 -13.93
C PHE A 70 1.64 5.87 -13.73
N GLY A 71 1.90 5.11 -12.66
CA GLY A 71 3.19 4.44 -12.45
C GLY A 71 3.62 3.55 -13.61
N LEU A 72 2.69 2.79 -14.17
CA LEU A 72 2.92 1.86 -15.28
C LEU A 72 3.05 2.54 -16.65
N ILE A 73 2.73 3.83 -16.81
CA ILE A 73 2.89 4.58 -18.07
C ILE A 73 3.91 5.71 -18.02
N SER A 74 4.39 6.09 -16.84
CA SER A 74 5.26 7.26 -16.68
C SER A 74 6.72 6.87 -16.50
N HIS A 75 7.12 6.61 -15.26
CA HIS A 75 8.52 6.54 -14.84
C HIS A 75 9.03 5.09 -14.86
N ILE A 76 8.26 4.14 -14.33
CA ILE A 76 8.72 2.76 -14.13
C ILE A 76 9.18 2.09 -15.43
N PRO A 77 8.40 2.10 -16.54
CA PRO A 77 8.84 1.48 -17.79
C PRO A 77 10.14 2.08 -18.33
N LYS A 78 10.31 3.41 -18.21
CA LYS A 78 11.50 4.11 -18.67
C LYS A 78 12.72 3.77 -17.80
N THR A 79 12.54 3.76 -16.48
CA THR A 79 13.60 3.47 -15.51
C THR A 79 14.08 2.02 -15.62
N ILE A 80 13.19 1.05 -15.85
CA ILE A 80 13.59 -0.34 -16.10
C ILE A 80 14.31 -0.51 -17.43
N TRP A 81 13.85 0.16 -18.50
CA TRP A 81 14.50 0.14 -19.80
C TRP A 81 15.91 0.75 -19.75
N ARG A 82 16.12 1.83 -18.99
CA ARG A 82 17.42 2.46 -18.76
C ARG A 82 18.35 1.70 -17.80
N LYS A 83 17.89 0.59 -17.22
CA LYS A 83 18.62 -0.19 -16.22
C LYS A 83 19.05 0.65 -15.00
N GLU A 84 18.16 1.51 -14.50
CA GLU A 84 18.37 2.35 -13.32
C GLU A 84 17.87 1.65 -12.04
N LEU A 85 18.53 0.57 -11.61
CA LEU A 85 18.02 -0.36 -10.56
C LEU A 85 17.57 0.31 -9.25
N PRO A 86 18.36 1.19 -8.59
CA PRO A 86 17.96 1.74 -7.29
C PRO A 86 16.69 2.60 -7.39
N LEU A 87 16.60 3.43 -8.43
CA LEU A 87 15.43 4.27 -8.70
C LEU A 87 14.22 3.42 -9.05
N LEU A 88 14.41 2.37 -9.85
CA LEU A 88 13.34 1.43 -10.22
C LEU A 88 12.73 0.76 -8.99
N LYS A 89 13.57 0.25 -8.08
CA LYS A 89 13.12 -0.39 -6.84
C LYS A 89 12.36 0.61 -5.96
N ALA A 90 12.86 1.83 -5.81
CA ALA A 90 12.16 2.89 -5.07
C ALA A 90 10.78 3.20 -5.66
N TYR A 91 10.66 3.28 -7.00
CA TYR A 91 9.37 3.49 -7.65
C TYR A 91 8.43 2.31 -7.52
N ILE A 92 8.89 1.07 -7.67
CA ILE A 92 8.05 -0.12 -7.49
C ILE A 92 7.44 -0.12 -6.08
N ASP A 93 8.26 0.14 -5.06
CA ASP A 93 7.85 0.09 -3.67
C ASP A 93 6.84 1.19 -3.31
N VAL A 94 7.03 2.41 -3.83
CA VAL A 94 6.16 3.56 -3.48
C VAL A 94 4.96 3.69 -4.42
N VAL A 95 5.16 3.51 -5.73
CA VAL A 95 4.17 3.85 -6.77
C VAL A 95 3.29 2.65 -7.15
N LEU A 96 3.79 1.41 -7.07
CA LEU A 96 2.97 0.23 -7.38
C LEU A 96 2.52 -0.52 -6.13
N ARG A 97 3.44 -0.75 -5.18
CA ARG A 97 3.14 -1.60 -4.03
C ARG A 97 2.19 -0.95 -3.06
N LYS A 98 2.32 0.36 -2.80
CA LYS A 98 1.42 1.06 -1.89
C LYS A 98 -0.04 1.06 -2.41
N PRO A 99 -0.35 1.40 -3.67
CA PRO A 99 -1.71 1.24 -4.21
C PRO A 99 -2.19 -0.22 -4.22
N LEU A 100 -1.34 -1.20 -4.56
CA LEU A 100 -1.74 -2.61 -4.53
C LEU A 100 -2.13 -3.08 -3.12
N ILE A 101 -1.32 -2.76 -2.11
CA ILE A 101 -1.65 -3.06 -0.72
C ILE A 101 -2.94 -2.36 -0.31
N LYS A 102 -3.17 -1.11 -0.75
CA LYS A 102 -4.40 -0.38 -0.45
C LYS A 102 -5.62 -1.04 -1.10
N MET A 103 -5.50 -1.56 -2.31
CA MET A 103 -6.57 -2.26 -2.99
C MET A 103 -6.89 -3.60 -2.29
N PHE A 104 -5.86 -4.36 -1.86
CA PHE A 104 -6.06 -5.53 -1.01
C PHE A 104 -6.70 -5.18 0.33
N GLU A 105 -6.30 -4.07 0.94
CA GLU A 105 -6.88 -3.58 2.18
C GLU A 105 -8.40 -3.41 2.04
N TRP A 106 -8.88 -2.79 0.97
CA TRP A 106 -10.31 -2.63 0.73
C TRP A 106 -11.02 -3.95 0.44
N ASP A 107 -10.45 -4.83 -0.38
CA ASP A 107 -11.03 -6.15 -0.67
C ASP A 107 -11.16 -7.01 0.59
N ILE A 108 -10.14 -7.00 1.45
CA ILE A 108 -10.17 -7.67 2.75
C ILE A 108 -11.17 -6.99 3.70
N GLY A 109 -11.25 -5.66 3.67
CA GLY A 109 -12.22 -4.88 4.43
C GLY A 109 -13.65 -5.29 4.11
N ILE A 110 -13.98 -5.43 2.82
CA ILE A 110 -15.28 -5.94 2.35
C ILE A 110 -15.55 -7.33 2.94
N LYS A 111 -14.62 -8.28 2.73
CA LYS A 111 -14.78 -9.68 3.15
C LYS A 111 -14.90 -9.87 4.67
N THR A 112 -14.35 -8.94 5.45
CA THR A 112 -14.33 -9.01 6.92
C THR A 112 -15.29 -8.03 7.59
N GLY A 113 -16.11 -7.31 6.81
CA GLY A 113 -17.02 -6.30 7.31
C GLY A 113 -16.32 -5.13 8.02
N PHE A 114 -15.09 -4.80 7.61
CA PHE A 114 -14.27 -3.71 8.13
C PHE A 114 -13.91 -3.83 9.62
N ARG A 115 -13.84 -5.06 10.14
CA ARG A 115 -13.54 -5.36 11.55
C ARG A 115 -12.10 -5.79 11.80
N THR A 116 -11.23 -5.65 10.82
CA THR A 116 -9.82 -6.06 10.94
C THR A 116 -8.86 -4.99 10.46
N SER A 117 -7.59 -5.17 10.81
CA SER A 117 -6.43 -4.48 10.24
C SER A 117 -5.52 -5.49 9.53
N ILE A 118 -4.91 -5.08 8.41
CA ILE A 118 -3.87 -5.88 7.74
C ILE A 118 -2.46 -5.59 8.28
N GLY A 119 -2.36 -4.74 9.29
CA GLY A 119 -1.10 -4.26 9.84
C GLY A 119 -0.35 -3.31 8.88
N LYS A 120 0.64 -2.61 9.42
CA LYS A 120 1.44 -1.64 8.66
C LYS A 120 2.05 -2.29 7.41
N ALA A 121 1.88 -1.63 6.25
CA ALA A 121 2.40 -2.07 4.96
C ALA A 121 1.98 -3.52 4.58
N GLY A 122 0.79 -3.96 4.99
CA GLY A 122 0.29 -5.29 4.62
C GLY A 122 0.99 -6.45 5.34
N ARG A 123 1.55 -6.21 6.53
CA ARG A 123 2.25 -7.21 7.38
C ARG A 123 1.48 -8.53 7.53
N HIS A 124 0.16 -8.48 7.51
CA HIS A 124 -0.71 -9.64 7.75
C HIS A 124 -1.45 -10.12 6.50
N LEU A 125 -1.10 -9.65 5.29
CA LEU A 125 -1.77 -10.05 4.05
C LEU A 125 -1.81 -11.58 3.85
N GLN A 126 -0.77 -12.31 4.26
CA GLN A 126 -0.73 -13.78 4.17
C GLN A 126 -1.91 -14.46 4.88
N LYS A 127 -2.45 -13.85 5.95
CA LYS A 127 -3.56 -14.41 6.72
C LYS A 127 -4.90 -14.30 5.99
N TYR A 128 -5.00 -13.39 5.02
CA TYR A 128 -6.27 -12.98 4.41
C TYR A 128 -6.34 -13.26 2.91
N LEU A 129 -5.21 -13.29 2.21
CA LEU A 129 -5.16 -13.58 0.79
C LEU A 129 -5.18 -15.10 0.56
N GLU A 130 -5.90 -15.51 -0.48
CA GLU A 130 -5.84 -16.90 -0.96
C GLU A 130 -4.39 -17.31 -1.26
N PRO A 131 -3.99 -18.56 -0.99
CA PRO A 131 -2.61 -19.01 -1.12
C PRO A 131 -1.98 -18.71 -2.49
N GLU A 132 -2.74 -18.89 -3.57
CA GLU A 132 -2.29 -18.63 -4.94
C GLU A 132 -2.04 -17.13 -5.17
N ILE A 133 -2.91 -16.27 -4.60
CA ILE A 133 -2.80 -14.82 -4.73
C ILE A 133 -1.63 -14.30 -3.88
N TYR A 134 -1.44 -14.85 -2.69
CA TYR A 134 -0.29 -14.51 -1.86
C TYR A 134 1.02 -14.92 -2.54
N LYS A 135 1.08 -16.11 -3.16
CA LYS A 135 2.25 -16.57 -3.92
C LYS A 135 2.57 -15.65 -5.10
N GLU A 136 1.56 -15.19 -5.84
CA GLU A 136 1.75 -14.19 -6.90
C GLU A 136 2.22 -12.84 -6.33
N PHE A 137 1.71 -12.43 -5.17
CA PHE A 137 2.15 -11.23 -4.48
C PHE A 137 3.61 -11.33 -4.01
N GLU A 138 4.04 -12.47 -3.49
CA GLU A 138 5.45 -12.73 -3.12
C GLU A 138 6.38 -12.60 -4.32
N GLN A 139 5.97 -13.08 -5.49
CA GLN A 139 6.72 -12.93 -6.74
C GLN A 139 6.87 -11.47 -7.20
N THR A 140 6.12 -10.52 -6.60
CA THR A 140 6.36 -9.08 -6.83
C THR A 140 7.58 -8.54 -6.09
N TYR A 141 8.10 -9.27 -5.11
CA TYR A 141 9.37 -8.98 -4.43
C TYR A 141 10.51 -9.67 -5.16
N THR A 142 11.12 -8.93 -6.07
CA THR A 142 12.19 -9.45 -6.93
C THR A 142 13.57 -9.13 -6.39
N ASP A 143 14.54 -9.92 -6.84
CA ASP A 143 15.97 -9.62 -6.72
C ASP A 143 16.40 -8.51 -7.69
N SER A 144 17.69 -8.34 -7.94
CA SER A 144 18.23 -7.35 -8.87
C SER A 144 18.16 -7.77 -10.35
N ASN A 145 17.60 -8.94 -10.67
CA ASN A 145 17.52 -9.43 -12.04
C ASN A 145 16.40 -8.72 -12.82
N TYR A 146 16.72 -8.13 -13.96
CA TYR A 146 15.77 -7.36 -14.76
C TYR A 146 14.64 -8.19 -15.36
N ASP A 147 14.86 -9.45 -15.74
CA ASP A 147 13.79 -10.31 -16.26
C ASP A 147 12.77 -10.63 -15.18
N ASN A 148 13.25 -10.90 -13.96
CA ASN A 148 12.39 -11.08 -12.79
C ASN A 148 11.59 -9.79 -12.52
N ILE A 149 12.25 -8.62 -12.53
CA ILE A 149 11.56 -7.34 -12.32
C ILE A 149 10.51 -7.11 -13.42
N TRP A 150 10.82 -7.34 -14.69
CA TRP A 150 9.84 -7.25 -15.78
C TRP A 150 8.62 -8.12 -15.54
N ASN A 151 8.82 -9.39 -15.16
CA ASN A 151 7.74 -10.31 -14.86
C ASN A 151 6.90 -9.82 -13.66
N SER A 152 7.54 -9.27 -12.64
CA SER A 152 6.84 -8.69 -11.48
C SER A 152 5.93 -7.52 -11.84
N LEU A 153 6.28 -6.68 -12.82
CA LEU A 153 5.43 -5.55 -13.24
C LEU A 153 4.10 -6.04 -13.85
N PHE A 154 4.12 -7.16 -14.58
CA PHE A 154 2.89 -7.80 -15.08
C PHE A 154 2.08 -8.44 -13.95
N LEU A 155 2.73 -9.02 -12.95
CA LEU A 155 2.05 -9.54 -11.75
C LEU A 155 1.41 -8.42 -10.93
N PHE A 156 2.09 -7.29 -10.73
CA PHE A 156 1.49 -6.10 -10.12
C PHE A 156 0.20 -5.71 -10.82
N TYR A 157 0.22 -5.57 -12.15
CA TYR A 157 -0.97 -5.22 -12.93
C TYR A 157 -2.09 -6.26 -12.78
N LYS A 158 -1.75 -7.55 -12.91
CA LYS A 158 -2.71 -8.66 -12.79
C LYS A 158 -3.41 -8.64 -11.43
N LEU A 159 -2.63 -8.56 -10.35
CA LEU A 159 -3.14 -8.54 -8.98
C LEU A 159 -4.00 -7.29 -8.75
N PHE A 160 -3.49 -6.12 -9.13
CA PHE A 160 -4.20 -4.86 -8.95
C PHE A 160 -5.54 -4.86 -9.70
N LYS A 161 -5.55 -5.23 -10.98
CA LYS A 161 -6.78 -5.30 -11.79
C LYS A 161 -7.80 -6.22 -11.15
N LYS A 162 -7.41 -7.46 -10.83
CA LYS A 162 -8.32 -8.45 -10.23
C LYS A 162 -8.95 -7.94 -8.94
N THR A 163 -8.15 -7.35 -8.06
CA THR A 163 -8.63 -6.84 -6.77
C THR A 163 -9.46 -5.56 -6.94
N ALA A 164 -9.08 -4.67 -7.86
CA ALA A 164 -9.83 -3.45 -8.13
C ALA A 164 -11.20 -3.73 -8.75
N GLU A 165 -11.31 -4.73 -9.64
CA GLU A 165 -12.59 -5.18 -10.19
C GLU A 165 -13.50 -5.76 -9.10
N SER A 166 -12.95 -6.55 -8.17
CA SER A 166 -13.67 -7.07 -7.00
C SER A 166 -14.27 -5.94 -6.15
N VAL A 167 -13.44 -4.95 -5.79
CA VAL A 167 -13.88 -3.79 -5.00
C VAL A 167 -14.89 -2.94 -5.76
N ALA A 168 -14.67 -2.70 -7.05
CA ALA A 168 -15.57 -1.92 -7.89
C ALA A 168 -16.94 -2.58 -8.01
N GLN A 169 -16.98 -3.89 -8.17
CA GLN A 169 -18.23 -4.65 -8.25
C GLN A 169 -19.06 -4.54 -6.96
N GLU A 170 -18.42 -4.66 -5.78
CA GLU A 170 -19.12 -4.57 -4.49
C GLU A 170 -19.74 -3.19 -4.26
N TYR A 171 -19.02 -2.12 -4.60
CA TYR A 171 -19.45 -0.74 -4.34
C TYR A 171 -20.16 -0.06 -5.52
N GLY A 172 -20.26 -0.74 -6.68
CA GLY A 172 -20.81 -0.14 -7.91
C GLY A 172 -19.91 0.94 -8.53
N PHE A 173 -18.62 0.99 -8.17
CA PHE A 173 -17.66 1.90 -8.79
C PHE A 173 -17.27 1.42 -10.19
N GLN A 174 -16.64 2.30 -10.97
CA GLN A 174 -16.18 1.99 -12.31
C GLN A 174 -14.65 1.79 -12.31
N PHE A 175 -14.19 0.58 -12.64
CA PHE A 175 -12.78 0.34 -12.88
C PHE A 175 -12.37 0.93 -14.25
N PRO A 176 -11.26 1.69 -14.35
CA PRO A 176 -10.86 2.35 -15.59
C PRO A 176 -10.18 1.36 -16.58
N GLU A 177 -10.97 0.47 -17.17
CA GLU A 177 -10.51 -0.63 -18.03
C GLU A 177 -9.60 -0.16 -19.18
N GLU A 178 -9.97 0.94 -19.85
CA GLU A 178 -9.20 1.49 -20.97
C GLU A 178 -7.85 2.07 -20.53
N ALA A 179 -7.76 2.65 -19.33
CA ALA A 179 -6.48 3.08 -18.77
C ALA A 179 -5.60 1.88 -18.43
N GLY A 180 -6.19 0.82 -17.88
CA GLY A 180 -5.48 -0.44 -17.61
C GLY A 180 -4.91 -1.09 -18.86
N LYS A 181 -5.72 -1.20 -19.93
CA LYS A 181 -5.26 -1.71 -21.23
C LYS A 181 -4.09 -0.90 -21.78
N ARG A 182 -4.21 0.42 -21.82
CA ARG A 182 -3.12 1.30 -22.28
C ARG A 182 -1.85 1.14 -21.44
N ALA A 183 -1.98 0.99 -20.12
CA ALA A 183 -0.84 0.77 -19.23
C ALA A 183 -0.12 -0.55 -19.53
N LEU A 184 -0.88 -1.63 -19.70
CA LEU A 184 -0.33 -2.93 -20.03
C LEU A 184 0.33 -2.95 -21.42
N GLU A 185 -0.30 -2.32 -22.41
CA GLU A 185 0.23 -2.20 -23.77
C GLU A 185 1.52 -1.39 -23.80
N PHE A 186 1.56 -0.25 -23.12
CA PHE A 186 2.76 0.57 -23.00
C PHE A 186 3.90 -0.21 -22.35
N LEU A 187 3.63 -0.92 -21.25
CA LEU A 187 4.63 -1.75 -20.57
C LEU A 187 5.19 -2.84 -21.48
N LYS A 188 4.32 -3.53 -22.25
CA LYS A 188 4.73 -4.54 -23.25
C LYS A 188 5.58 -3.92 -24.36
N HIS A 189 5.19 -2.74 -24.85
CA HIS A 189 5.92 -2.03 -25.89
C HIS A 189 7.33 -1.68 -25.41
N ILE A 190 7.48 -1.09 -24.22
CA ILE A 190 8.80 -0.73 -23.68
C ILE A 190 9.69 -1.96 -23.46
N LYS A 191 9.13 -3.10 -23.02
CA LYS A 191 9.89 -4.35 -22.89
C LYS A 191 10.47 -4.86 -24.21
N GLN A 192 9.81 -4.56 -25.33
CA GLN A 192 10.23 -4.98 -26.68
C GLN A 192 11.16 -3.97 -27.36
N LEU A 193 11.34 -2.77 -26.79
CA LEU A 193 12.22 -1.77 -27.39
C LEU A 193 13.68 -2.24 -27.37
N PRO A 194 14.41 -2.10 -28.49
CA PRO A 194 15.83 -2.44 -28.50
C PRO A 194 16.63 -1.48 -27.62
N GLU A 195 17.76 -1.93 -27.09
CA GLU A 195 18.60 -1.15 -26.16
C GLU A 195 19.10 0.19 -26.75
N ASN A 196 19.14 0.30 -28.07
CA ASN A 196 19.58 1.49 -28.80
C ASN A 196 18.43 2.39 -29.28
N ALA A 197 17.18 2.14 -28.86
CA ALA A 197 16.05 2.99 -29.20
C ALA A 197 16.29 4.43 -28.72
N ARG A 198 16.20 5.41 -29.61
CA ARG A 198 16.25 6.83 -29.25
C ARG A 198 14.83 7.31 -28.94
N GLY A 199 14.64 7.95 -27.79
CA GLY A 199 13.36 8.57 -27.44
C GLY A 199 12.99 9.66 -28.44
N ARG A 200 11.72 9.69 -28.85
CA ARG A 200 11.11 10.87 -29.46
C ARG A 200 10.77 11.89 -28.38
#